data_AF-A0A849EGM6-F1
#
_entry.id   AF-A0A849EGM6-F1
#
_cell.length_a   1.000
_cell.length_b   1.000
_cell.length_c   1.000
_cell.angle_alpha   90.00
_cell.angle_beta   90.00
_cell.angle_gamma   90.00
#
_symmetry.space_group_name_H-M   'P 1'
#
loop_
_entity.id
_entity.type
_entity.pdbx_description
1 polymer ?
#
loop_
_entity_poly.entity_id
_entity_poly.type
_entity_poly.pdbx_seq_one_letter_code
_entity_poly.pdbx_strand_id
1 'polypeptide(L)'
;MADAILSLPDEARVAELMRAPQEVMRLARMGASHQTRLSFMRAILRRVKREGWQVERTLWDVDEKGVGVGVYEARGPERIYSLIAYANDLPPEKRSDRVIATEWDASFALFDGVPAKADIDRLRDNVPKQEAGRCAASELVLSRANRSVRLFDHVADCLS
;
A
#
# COMPACT_ATOMS: atom_id res chain seq x y z
N MET A 1 34.89 -10.12 36.12
CA MET A 1 33.93 -9.00 35.99
C MET A 1 33.60 -8.89 34.52
N ALA A 2 32.31 -8.89 34.18
CA ALA A 2 31.71 -8.91 32.82
C ALA A 2 31.59 -10.30 32.15
N ASP A 3 30.55 -11.06 32.52
CA ASP A 3 29.98 -12.11 31.64
C ASP A 3 28.50 -12.43 31.96
N ALA A 4 27.76 -11.45 32.50
CA ALA A 4 26.38 -11.63 32.95
C ALA A 4 25.46 -10.54 32.40
N ILE A 5 25.51 -10.27 31.09
CA ILE A 5 24.51 -9.43 30.43
C ILE A 5 24.21 -10.05 29.06
N LEU A 6 22.98 -10.57 28.92
CA LEU A 6 22.30 -11.08 27.70
C LEU A 6 22.49 -12.56 27.34
N SER A 7 22.15 -13.49 28.24
CA SER A 7 21.52 -14.74 27.75
C SER A 7 20.13 -14.37 27.23
N LEU A 8 19.83 -14.76 25.98
CA LEU A 8 18.48 -14.61 25.43
C LEU A 8 17.51 -15.33 26.38
N PRO A 9 16.40 -14.67 26.79
CA PRO A 9 15.49 -15.29 27.74
C PRO A 9 14.90 -16.56 27.12
N ASP A 10 14.86 -17.63 27.93
CA ASP A 10 14.25 -18.91 27.58
C ASP A 10 12.88 -18.70 26.92
N GLU A 11 12.71 -19.16 25.69
CA GLU A 11 11.49 -18.96 24.90
C GLU A 11 10.25 -19.48 25.64
N ALA A 12 10.37 -20.56 26.41
CA ALA A 12 9.27 -21.10 27.21
C ALA A 12 8.83 -20.13 28.30
N ARG A 13 9.80 -19.53 28.99
CA ARG A 13 9.56 -18.53 30.05
C ARG A 13 9.06 -17.19 29.50
N VAL A 14 9.49 -16.82 28.29
CA VAL A 14 8.92 -15.66 27.58
C VAL A 14 7.46 -15.93 27.19
N ALA A 15 7.17 -17.13 26.69
CA ALA A 15 5.82 -17.52 26.30
C ALA A 15 4.83 -17.50 27.47
N GLU A 16 5.24 -17.95 28.67
CA GLU A 16 4.41 -17.88 29.89
C GLU A 16 4.07 -16.44 30.32
N LEU A 17 4.94 -15.48 30.02
CA LEU A 17 4.72 -14.06 30.31
C LEU A 17 3.94 -13.33 29.19
N MET A 18 3.70 -14.00 28.06
CA MET A 18 2.98 -13.42 26.93
C MET A 18 1.47 -13.66 27.05
N ARG A 19 0.69 -12.65 26.65
CA ARG A 19 -0.76 -12.79 26.46
C ARG A 19 -1.02 -13.67 25.24
N ALA A 20 -2.07 -14.48 25.31
CA ALA A 20 -2.45 -15.38 24.22
C ALA A 20 -2.68 -14.59 22.92
N PRO A 21 -2.30 -15.12 21.74
CA PRO A 21 -2.45 -14.41 20.46
C PRO A 21 -3.88 -13.91 20.21
N GLN A 22 -4.90 -14.67 20.63
CA GLN A 22 -6.31 -14.33 20.48
C GLN A 22 -6.71 -13.05 21.25
N GLU A 23 -5.92 -12.64 22.25
CA GLU A 23 -6.16 -11.43 23.03
C GLU A 23 -5.46 -10.19 22.45
N VAL A 24 -4.31 -10.37 21.81
CA VAL A 24 -3.47 -9.26 21.32
C VAL A 24 -3.50 -9.08 19.80
N MET A 25 -3.73 -10.14 19.03
CA MET A 25 -3.79 -10.16 17.57
C MET A 25 -5.22 -9.90 17.03
N ARG A 26 -5.97 -9.02 17.69
CA ARG A 26 -7.27 -8.56 17.17
C ARG A 26 -7.05 -7.36 16.26
N LEU A 27 -7.74 -7.33 15.11
CA LEU A 27 -7.62 -6.24 14.12
C LEU A 27 -7.77 -4.84 14.77
N ALA A 28 -8.76 -4.67 15.65
CA ALA A 28 -8.99 -3.42 16.36
C ALA A 28 -7.78 -2.96 17.22
N ARG A 29 -7.03 -3.89 17.82
CA ARG A 29 -5.83 -3.56 18.61
C ARG A 29 -4.60 -3.34 17.74
N MET A 30 -4.43 -4.15 16.71
CA MET A 30 -3.30 -4.06 15.79
C MET A 30 -3.34 -2.76 14.98
N GLY A 31 -4.53 -2.34 14.56
CA GLY A 31 -4.75 -1.06 13.87
C GLY A 31 -4.39 0.16 14.71
N ALA A 32 -4.66 0.14 16.02
CA ALA A 32 -4.33 1.25 16.93
C ALA A 32 -2.84 1.31 17.34
N SER A 33 -2.04 0.30 17.01
CA SER A 33 -0.68 0.11 17.54
C SER A 33 0.42 0.62 16.59
N HIS A 34 0.24 1.80 15.98
CA HIS A 34 1.08 2.29 14.87
C HIS A 34 2.60 2.22 15.11
N GLN A 35 3.07 2.50 16.34
CA GLN A 35 4.51 2.61 16.65
C GLN A 35 5.09 1.42 17.44
N THR A 36 4.34 0.34 17.70
CA THR A 36 4.85 -0.79 18.51
C THR A 36 5.35 -1.96 17.65
N ARG A 37 5.98 -2.97 18.28
CA ARG A 37 6.36 -4.22 17.61
C ARG A 37 5.17 -5.01 17.06
N LEU A 38 3.98 -4.82 17.67
CA LEU A 38 2.70 -5.41 17.27
C LEU A 38 1.98 -4.62 16.18
N SER A 39 2.57 -3.50 15.73
CA SER A 39 2.09 -2.76 14.55
C SER A 39 1.93 -3.72 13.38
N PHE A 40 0.72 -3.82 12.86
CA PHE A 40 0.41 -4.63 11.67
C PHE A 40 1.33 -4.26 10.50
N MET A 41 1.51 -2.96 10.27
CA MET A 41 2.34 -2.44 9.19
C MET A 41 3.81 -2.85 9.36
N ARG A 42 4.37 -2.72 10.58
CA ARG A 42 5.76 -3.14 10.84
C ARG A 42 5.93 -4.65 10.75
N ALA A 43 4.91 -5.43 11.13
CA ALA A 43 4.92 -6.89 10.99
C ALA A 43 4.97 -7.31 9.51
N ILE A 44 4.15 -6.68 8.66
CA ILE A 44 4.18 -6.90 7.20
C ILE A 44 5.53 -6.51 6.61
N LEU A 45 6.02 -5.29 6.86
CA LEU A 45 7.29 -4.83 6.28
C LEU A 45 8.47 -5.73 6.67
N ARG A 46 8.51 -6.22 7.91
CA ARG A 46 9.53 -7.19 8.34
C ARG A 46 9.40 -8.53 7.62
N ARG A 47 8.16 -8.99 7.37
CA ARG A 47 7.89 -10.20 6.60
C ARG A 47 8.37 -10.05 5.16
N VAL A 48 7.95 -8.99 4.47
CA VAL A 48 8.35 -8.64 3.09
C VAL A 48 9.87 -8.63 2.97
N LYS A 49 10.58 -7.98 3.90
CA LYS A 49 12.06 -7.96 3.92
C LYS A 49 12.67 -9.35 4.14
N ARG A 50 12.19 -10.08 5.16
CA ARG A 50 12.73 -11.40 5.51
C ARG A 50 12.56 -12.42 4.38
N GLU A 51 11.43 -12.35 3.69
CA GLU A 51 11.10 -13.25 2.58
C GLU A 51 11.67 -12.77 1.24
N GLY A 52 12.40 -11.65 1.21
CA GLY A 52 13.09 -11.18 0.02
C GLY A 52 12.15 -10.86 -1.15
N TRP A 53 10.97 -10.31 -0.86
CA TRP A 53 9.99 -9.98 -1.90
C TRP A 53 10.59 -9.04 -2.94
N GLN A 54 10.32 -9.32 -4.21
CA GLN A 54 10.77 -8.50 -5.33
C GLN A 54 9.65 -7.56 -5.76
N VAL A 55 9.98 -6.30 -6.02
CA VAL A 55 9.02 -5.30 -6.51
C VAL A 55 9.46 -4.86 -7.89
N GLU A 56 8.60 -5.06 -8.87
CA GLU A 56 8.88 -4.78 -10.28
C GLU A 56 7.79 -3.90 -10.87
N ARG A 57 8.17 -2.98 -11.76
CA ARG A 57 7.22 -2.24 -12.58
C ARG A 57 6.92 -3.07 -13.84
N THR A 58 5.75 -3.70 -13.89
CA THR A 58 5.38 -4.62 -14.98
C THR A 58 4.61 -3.95 -16.10
N LEU A 59 3.98 -2.80 -15.84
CA LEU A 59 3.38 -1.95 -16.86
C LEU A 59 3.71 -0.48 -16.58
N TRP A 60 4.08 0.24 -17.64
CA TRP A 60 4.19 1.70 -17.61
C TRP A 60 3.69 2.25 -18.94
N ASP A 61 2.44 2.72 -18.92
CA ASP A 61 1.78 3.38 -20.04
C ASP A 61 1.27 4.72 -19.52
N VAL A 62 2.22 5.57 -19.15
CA VAL A 62 2.01 6.94 -18.66
C VAL A 62 2.71 7.88 -19.63
N ASP A 63 1.96 8.83 -20.15
CA ASP A 63 2.45 9.80 -21.14
C ASP A 63 3.36 10.87 -20.52
N GLU A 64 3.89 11.75 -21.36
CA GLU A 64 4.76 12.87 -20.95
C GLU A 64 4.08 13.87 -20.01
N LYS A 65 2.74 13.88 -19.96
CA LYS A 65 1.95 14.73 -19.06
C LYS A 65 1.70 14.07 -17.70
N GLY A 66 2.15 12.82 -17.53
CA GLY A 66 1.92 12.04 -16.34
C GLY A 66 0.51 11.43 -16.28
N VAL A 67 -0.16 11.26 -17.42
CA VAL A 67 -1.49 10.65 -17.54
C VAL A 67 -1.37 9.23 -18.07
N GLY A 68 -2.08 8.28 -17.46
CA GLY A 68 -2.09 6.90 -17.94
C GLY A 68 -2.20 5.87 -16.84
N VAL A 69 -1.57 4.70 -17.03
CA VAL A 69 -1.59 3.58 -16.09
C VAL A 69 -0.19 3.02 -15.82
N GLY A 70 0.09 2.74 -14.55
CA GLY A 70 1.25 1.98 -14.11
C GLY A 70 0.84 0.77 -13.28
N VAL A 71 1.59 -0.32 -13.37
CA VAL A 71 1.42 -1.50 -12.52
C VAL A 71 2.74 -1.88 -11.88
N TYR A 72 2.71 -2.05 -10.56
CA TYR A 72 3.83 -2.57 -9.78
C TYR A 72 3.44 -3.89 -9.13
N GLU A 73 4.25 -4.93 -9.32
CA GLU A 73 4.01 -6.25 -8.74
C GLU A 73 4.99 -6.49 -7.60
N ALA A 74 4.45 -6.75 -6.41
CA ALA A 74 5.19 -7.24 -5.27
C ALA A 74 5.08 -8.78 -5.23
N ARG A 75 6.16 -9.45 -5.63
CA ARG A 75 6.25 -10.91 -5.72
C ARG A 75 6.85 -11.48 -4.44
N GLY A 76 6.04 -12.17 -3.66
CA GLY A 76 6.46 -12.99 -2.54
C GLY A 76 6.68 -14.46 -2.95
N PRO A 77 7.03 -15.33 -1.99
CA PRO A 77 7.28 -16.75 -2.26
C PRO A 77 6.02 -17.52 -2.69
N GLU A 78 4.84 -17.12 -2.22
CA GLU A 78 3.57 -17.82 -2.46
C GLU A 78 2.52 -16.98 -3.19
N ARG A 79 2.65 -15.64 -3.10
CA ARG A 79 1.61 -14.69 -3.54
C ARG A 79 2.24 -13.52 -4.27
N ILE A 80 1.48 -12.96 -5.20
CA ILE A 80 1.81 -11.72 -5.91
C ILE A 80 0.70 -10.73 -5.60
N TYR A 81 1.07 -9.50 -5.28
CA TYR A 81 0.13 -8.39 -5.14
C TYR A 81 0.50 -7.29 -6.12
N SER A 82 -0.48 -6.79 -6.86
CA SER A 82 -0.27 -5.75 -7.88
C SER A 82 -0.87 -4.44 -7.44
N LEU A 83 -0.07 -3.38 -7.39
CA LEU A 83 -0.56 -2.02 -7.27
C LEU A 83 -0.82 -1.48 -8.68
N ILE A 84 -2.09 -1.27 -9.01
CA ILE A 84 -2.50 -0.62 -10.25
C ILE A 84 -2.75 0.85 -9.95
N ALA A 85 -2.05 1.74 -10.66
CA ALA A 85 -2.13 3.18 -10.52
C ALA A 85 -2.70 3.81 -11.79
N TYR A 86 -3.83 4.49 -11.67
CA TYR A 86 -4.42 5.31 -12.73
C TYR A 86 -4.12 6.77 -12.44
N ALA A 87 -3.35 7.41 -13.30
CA ALA A 87 -3.03 8.82 -13.23
C ALA A 87 -3.88 9.58 -14.26
N ASN A 88 -4.52 10.65 -13.82
CA ASN A 88 -5.37 11.51 -14.64
C ASN A 88 -4.85 12.95 -14.54
N ASP A 89 -5.07 13.73 -15.59
CA ASP A 89 -4.92 15.17 -15.48
C ASP A 89 -6.14 15.75 -14.79
N LEU A 90 -5.92 16.52 -13.74
CA LEU A 90 -6.96 17.18 -12.97
C LEU A 90 -6.67 18.68 -12.94
N PRO A 91 -7.57 19.53 -13.45
CA PRO A 91 -7.40 20.97 -13.38
C PRO A 91 -7.20 21.45 -11.93
N PRO A 92 -6.31 22.44 -11.67
CA PRO A 92 -5.99 22.90 -10.33
C PRO A 92 -7.22 23.28 -9.49
N GLU A 93 -8.23 23.88 -10.11
CA GLU A 93 -9.48 24.30 -9.47
C GLU A 93 -10.34 23.13 -8.96
N LYS A 94 -10.12 21.92 -9.48
CA LYS A 94 -10.78 20.70 -9.02
C LYS A 94 -10.01 19.94 -7.95
N ARG A 95 -8.75 20.30 -7.68
CA ARG A 95 -7.94 19.68 -6.63
C ARG A 95 -8.43 20.13 -5.27
N SER A 96 -9.12 19.23 -4.58
CA SER A 96 -9.61 19.46 -3.22
C SER A 96 -8.99 18.46 -2.25
N ASP A 97 -8.47 18.96 -1.14
CA ASP A 97 -8.03 18.11 0.00
C ASP A 97 -9.21 17.55 0.80
N ARG A 98 -10.45 17.85 0.41
CA ARG A 98 -11.65 17.41 1.13
C ARG A 98 -11.94 15.94 0.85
N VAL A 99 -12.38 15.23 1.89
CA VAL A 99 -12.78 13.82 1.80
C VAL A 99 -13.97 13.59 0.84
N ILE A 100 -14.76 14.63 0.57
CA ILE A 100 -15.92 14.63 -0.33
C ILE A 100 -15.60 14.98 -1.79
N ALA A 101 -14.32 15.11 -2.14
CA ALA A 101 -13.93 15.27 -3.53
C ALA A 101 -14.48 14.10 -4.38
N THR A 102 -14.72 14.36 -5.66
CA THR A 102 -15.22 13.36 -6.62
C THR A 102 -14.20 13.02 -7.70
N GLU A 103 -13.09 13.75 -7.74
CA GLU A 103 -12.02 13.64 -8.73
C GLU A 103 -10.67 13.74 -8.02
N TRP A 104 -9.68 13.00 -8.53
CA TRP A 104 -8.31 12.94 -7.98
C TRP A 104 -7.28 12.87 -9.10
N ASP A 105 -6.08 13.41 -8.88
CA ASP A 105 -4.97 13.29 -9.83
C ASP A 105 -4.56 11.81 -10.04
N ALA A 106 -4.69 10.98 -9.00
CA ALA A 106 -4.43 9.56 -9.12
C ALA A 106 -5.38 8.71 -8.26
N SER A 107 -5.67 7.51 -8.74
CA SER A 107 -6.43 6.49 -8.04
C SER A 107 -5.74 5.14 -8.15
N PHE A 108 -5.87 4.31 -7.12
CA PHE A 108 -5.10 3.08 -7.00
C PHE A 108 -5.97 1.92 -6.54
N ALA A 109 -5.65 0.73 -7.04
CA ALA A 109 -6.17 -0.53 -6.51
C ALA A 109 -5.01 -1.46 -6.15
N LEU A 110 -5.03 -2.01 -4.92
CA LEU A 110 -4.20 -3.15 -4.57
C LEU A 110 -4.94 -4.42 -4.96
N PHE A 111 -4.40 -5.15 -5.93
CA PHE A 111 -4.98 -6.35 -6.53
C PHE A 111 -4.26 -7.62 -6.02
N ASP A 112 -5.02 -8.65 -5.67
CA ASP A 112 -4.49 -9.98 -5.32
C ASP A 112 -4.22 -10.80 -6.60
N GLY A 113 -2.95 -10.94 -6.97
CA GLY A 113 -2.48 -11.63 -8.17
C GLY A 113 -1.89 -10.70 -9.23
N VAL A 114 -1.78 -11.22 -10.45
CA VAL A 114 -1.32 -10.49 -11.65
C VAL A 114 -2.55 -10.10 -12.46
N PRO A 115 -2.86 -8.81 -12.65
CA PRO A 115 -4.06 -8.38 -13.34
C PRO A 115 -3.95 -8.65 -14.85
N ALA A 116 -5.00 -9.19 -15.45
CA ALA A 116 -5.08 -9.25 -16.91
C ALA A 116 -5.35 -7.85 -17.49
N LYS A 117 -5.11 -7.68 -18.79
CA LYS A 117 -5.47 -6.43 -19.49
C LYS A 117 -6.95 -6.06 -19.29
N ALA A 118 -7.84 -7.06 -19.32
CA ALA A 118 -9.27 -6.86 -19.07
C ALA A 118 -9.58 -6.36 -17.64
N ASP A 119 -8.80 -6.78 -16.63
CA ASP A 119 -8.93 -6.26 -15.27
C ASP A 119 -8.50 -4.81 -15.20
N ILE A 120 -7.38 -4.46 -15.82
CA ILE A 120 -6.88 -3.07 -15.87
C ILE A 120 -7.89 -2.16 -16.57
N ASP A 121 -8.46 -2.60 -17.70
CA ASP A 121 -9.43 -1.79 -18.43
C ASP A 121 -10.75 -1.64 -17.66
N ARG A 122 -11.26 -2.72 -17.06
CA ARG A 122 -12.44 -2.67 -16.17
C ARG A 122 -12.20 -1.73 -14.99
N LEU A 123 -11.02 -1.82 -14.37
CA LEU A 123 -10.70 -1.07 -13.16
C LEU A 123 -10.45 0.41 -13.47
N ARG A 124 -9.97 0.76 -14.66
CA ARG A 124 -9.89 2.16 -15.12
C ARG A 124 -11.24 2.87 -15.03
N ASP A 125 -12.34 2.17 -15.34
CA ASP A 125 -13.69 2.75 -15.32
C ASP A 125 -14.35 2.75 -13.93
N ASN A 126 -13.75 2.06 -12.94
CA ASN A 126 -14.37 1.81 -11.64
C ASN A 126 -13.58 2.39 -10.46
N VAL A 127 -12.26 2.25 -10.46
CA VAL A 127 -11.39 2.71 -9.36
C VAL A 127 -11.47 4.23 -9.16
N PRO A 128 -11.50 5.08 -10.22
CA PRO A 128 -11.69 6.52 -10.03
C PRO A 128 -13.02 6.89 -9.38
N LYS A 129 -14.06 6.05 -9.49
CA LYS A 129 -15.39 6.29 -8.91
C LYS A 129 -15.45 5.96 -7.41
N GLN A 130 -14.39 5.38 -6.85
CA GLN A 130 -14.28 5.00 -5.43
C GLN A 130 -15.49 4.16 -4.99
N GLU A 131 -16.21 4.60 -3.95
CA GLU A 131 -17.37 3.89 -3.40
C GLU A 131 -18.53 3.73 -4.40
N ALA A 132 -18.60 4.58 -5.43
CA ALA A 132 -19.59 4.45 -6.50
C ALA A 132 -19.17 3.44 -7.59
N GLY A 133 -17.91 3.03 -7.61
CA GLY A 133 -17.36 2.05 -8.54
C GLY A 133 -17.79 0.61 -8.22
N ARG A 134 -17.42 -0.32 -9.10
CA ARG A 134 -17.59 -1.75 -8.89
C ARG A 134 -16.24 -2.45 -8.91
N CYS A 135 -15.94 -3.13 -7.81
CA CYS A 135 -14.73 -3.92 -7.62
C CYS A 135 -15.11 -5.36 -7.26
N ALA A 136 -14.26 -6.30 -7.61
CA ALA A 136 -14.30 -7.70 -7.25
C ALA A 136 -13.49 -7.96 -5.97
N ALA A 137 -13.58 -9.17 -5.45
CA ALA A 137 -12.84 -9.59 -4.25
C ALA A 137 -11.31 -9.56 -4.42
N SER A 138 -10.82 -9.54 -5.66
CA SER A 138 -9.41 -9.37 -6.00
C SER A 138 -8.87 -7.97 -5.68
N GLU A 139 -9.72 -6.94 -5.62
CA GLU A 139 -9.31 -5.59 -5.27
C GLU A 139 -9.39 -5.37 -3.75
N LEU A 140 -8.26 -5.55 -3.08
CA LEU A 140 -8.15 -5.56 -1.62
C LEU A 140 -8.25 -4.16 -1.01
N VAL A 141 -7.74 -3.14 -1.71
CA VAL A 141 -7.65 -1.76 -1.22
C VAL A 141 -7.89 -0.80 -2.37
N LEU A 142 -8.69 0.23 -2.12
CA LEU A 142 -8.79 1.41 -2.96
C LEU A 142 -8.06 2.57 -2.30
N SER A 143 -7.35 3.35 -3.10
CA SER A 143 -6.70 4.57 -2.64
C SER A 143 -6.79 5.67 -3.69
N ARG A 144 -6.50 6.89 -3.26
CA ARG A 144 -6.56 8.10 -4.08
C ARG A 144 -5.51 9.10 -3.60
N ALA A 145 -4.99 9.90 -4.52
CA ALA A 145 -4.00 10.92 -4.22
C ALA A 145 -4.19 12.15 -5.11
N ASN A 146 -3.84 13.30 -4.57
CA ASN A 146 -3.74 14.56 -5.30
C ASN A 146 -2.28 15.03 -5.33
N ARG A 147 -1.92 15.75 -6.40
CA ARG A 147 -0.66 16.48 -6.48
C ARG A 147 -0.67 17.58 -5.41
N SER A 148 0.41 17.67 -4.65
CA SER A 148 0.56 18.72 -3.64
C SER A 148 0.68 20.09 -4.32
N VAL A 149 -0.28 20.98 -4.09
CA VAL A 149 -0.23 22.37 -4.58
C VAL A 149 0.94 23.19 -4.04
N ARG A 150 1.62 22.70 -2.98
CA ARG A 150 2.74 23.40 -2.32
C ARG A 150 4.12 22.84 -2.69
N LEU A 151 4.21 21.54 -2.94
CA LEU A 151 5.49 20.83 -3.00
C LEU A 151 5.72 20.06 -4.30
N PHE A 152 4.69 19.85 -5.12
CA PHE A 152 4.81 18.98 -6.28
C PHE A 152 5.84 19.52 -7.28
N ASP A 153 5.68 20.76 -7.74
CA ASP A 153 6.56 21.37 -8.73
C ASP A 153 8.01 21.44 -8.23
N HIS A 154 8.20 21.85 -6.96
CA HIS A 154 9.52 21.88 -6.34
C HIS A 154 10.22 20.51 -6.35
N VAL A 155 9.50 19.43 -6.03
CA VAL A 155 10.08 18.08 -6.03
C VAL A 155 10.36 17.61 -7.45
N ALA A 156 9.47 17.88 -8.41
CA ALA A 156 9.65 17.52 -9.81
C ALA A 156 10.88 18.21 -10.42
N ASP A 157 11.07 19.49 -10.15
CA ASP A 157 12.23 20.27 -10.60
C ASP A 157 13.54 19.71 -10.04
N CYS A 158 13.56 19.19 -8.80
CA CYS A 158 14.75 18.60 -8.21
C CYS A 158 15.12 17.20 -8.77
N LEU A 159 14.21 16.54 -9.49
CA LEU A 159 14.40 15.20 -10.06
C LEU A 159 14.64 15.21 -11.57
N SER A 160 14.56 16.39 -12.20
CA SER A 160 14.80 16.62 -13.62
C SER A 160 16.27 16.93 -13.88
#